data_AF-A0A2V9JJJ6-F1
#
_entry.id   AF-A0A2V9JJJ6-F1
#
_cell.length_a   1.000
_cell.length_b   1.000
_cell.length_c   1.000
_cell.angle_alpha   90.00
_cell.angle_beta   90.00
_cell.angle_gamma   90.00
#
_symmetry.space_group_name_H-M   'P 1'
#
loop_
_entity.id
_entity.type
_entity.pdbx_description
1 polymer ?
#
loop_
_entity_poly.entity_id
_entity_poly.type
_entity_poly.pdbx_seq_one_letter_code
_entity_poly.pdbx_strand_id
1 'polypeptide(L)'
;MTRTSHCTQTSPVHVFVDVDDTLVRSAGSKRIPIPSVIQHVRELHTQGAVLYCRSSGGAEYARSSAEEFGIAHCFTGFLPKPNVLIDDQTAAEWPRCISVHPSSCSGRSLDDYITEVSCVDYASTRHRIDILPLLYQAGPDPILRAC
;
A
#
# COMPACT_ATOMS: atom_id res chain seq x y z
N MET A 1 -20.06 9.37 32.83
CA MET A 1 -19.56 10.16 31.68
C MET A 1 -18.62 9.28 30.89
N THR A 2 -19.14 8.63 29.86
CA THR A 2 -18.42 7.72 28.97
C THR A 2 -17.48 8.54 28.09
N ARG A 3 -16.16 8.32 28.23
CA ARG A 3 -15.18 8.83 27.26
C ARG A 3 -15.41 8.08 25.95
N THR A 4 -16.15 8.69 25.04
CA THR A 4 -16.15 8.30 23.63
C THR A 4 -14.74 8.57 23.11
N SER A 5 -13.94 7.52 23.03
CA SER A 5 -12.66 7.55 22.33
C SER A 5 -12.98 7.77 20.85
N HIS A 6 -12.96 9.03 20.41
CA HIS A 6 -12.90 9.35 18.99
C HIS A 6 -11.55 8.85 18.50
N CYS A 7 -11.54 7.68 17.85
CA CYS A 7 -10.41 7.27 17.03
C CYS A 7 -10.50 8.06 15.74
N THR A 8 -10.07 9.32 15.78
CA THR A 8 -9.87 10.14 14.58
C THR A 8 -8.65 9.58 13.86
N GLN A 9 -8.84 8.66 12.91
CA GLN A 9 -7.79 8.45 11.91
C GLN A 9 -7.73 9.67 11.01
N THR A 10 -6.55 10.29 10.97
CA THR A 10 -6.30 11.64 10.47
C THR A 10 -5.52 11.68 9.16
N SER A 11 -5.12 10.53 8.63
CA SER A 11 -4.34 10.44 7.39
C SER A 11 -5.19 9.89 6.25
N PRO A 12 -5.14 10.50 5.05
CA PRO A 12 -5.87 9.99 3.89
C PRO A 12 -5.39 8.57 3.53
N VAL A 13 -6.31 7.74 3.02
CA VAL A 13 -5.95 6.44 2.46
C VAL A 13 -5.33 6.64 1.10
N HIS A 14 -4.11 6.13 0.93
CA HIS A 14 -3.41 6.12 -0.34
C HIS A 14 -3.66 4.79 -1.06
N VAL A 15 -4.26 4.83 -2.26
CA VAL A 15 -4.57 3.62 -3.03
C VAL A 15 -3.73 3.61 -4.30
N PHE A 16 -2.98 2.53 -4.50
CA PHE A 16 -2.18 2.31 -5.70
C PHE A 16 -2.91 1.33 -6.61
N VAL A 17 -3.37 1.80 -7.76
CA VAL A 17 -4.19 1.06 -8.72
C VAL A 17 -3.32 0.61 -9.87
N ASP A 18 -3.35 -0.68 -10.19
CA ASP A 18 -2.65 -1.26 -11.35
C ASP A 18 -3.42 -1.01 -12.66
N VAL A 19 -2.78 -1.19 -13.82
CA VAL A 19 -3.39 -1.05 -15.14
C VAL A 19 -3.86 -2.39 -15.70
N ASP A 20 -2.92 -3.24 -16.10
CA ASP A 20 -3.21 -4.46 -16.85
C ASP A 20 -3.86 -5.50 -15.92
N ASP A 21 -4.90 -6.17 -16.43
CA ASP A 21 -5.78 -7.07 -15.69
C ASP A 21 -6.47 -6.45 -14.45
N THR A 22 -6.41 -5.12 -14.32
CA THR A 22 -7.03 -4.35 -13.23
C THR A 22 -8.02 -3.32 -13.75
N LEU A 23 -7.57 -2.34 -14.55
CA LEU A 23 -8.43 -1.38 -15.25
C LEU A 23 -8.83 -1.90 -16.63
N VAL A 24 -7.96 -2.68 -17.26
CA VAL A 24 -8.10 -3.11 -18.65
C VAL A 24 -7.46 -4.48 -18.85
N ARG A 25 -8.09 -5.34 -19.64
CA ARG A 25 -7.50 -6.59 -20.15
C ARG A 25 -7.08 -6.41 -21.59
N SER A 26 -5.98 -7.05 -21.97
CA SER A 26 -5.50 -7.07 -23.35
C SER A 26 -5.80 -8.42 -24.00
N ALA A 27 -6.40 -8.41 -25.19
CA ALA A 27 -6.64 -9.58 -26.02
C ALA A 27 -6.09 -9.31 -27.44
N GLY A 28 -4.83 -9.67 -27.67
CA GLY A 28 -4.08 -9.19 -28.83
C GLY A 28 -3.88 -7.67 -28.74
N SER A 29 -4.25 -6.94 -29.79
CA SER A 29 -4.26 -5.47 -29.78
C SER A 29 -5.52 -4.86 -29.15
N LYS A 30 -6.53 -5.68 -28.83
CA LYS A 30 -7.78 -5.19 -28.26
C LYS A 30 -7.62 -4.95 -26.76
N ARG A 31 -7.98 -3.74 -26.33
CA ARG A 31 -8.08 -3.34 -24.93
C ARG A 31 -9.55 -3.42 -24.50
N ILE A 32 -9.82 -4.20 -23.45
CA ILE A 32 -11.17 -4.48 -22.93
C ILE A 32 -11.23 -3.90 -21.52
N PRO A 33 -12.01 -2.83 -21.27
CA PRO A 33 -12.08 -2.24 -19.94
C PRO A 33 -12.67 -3.22 -18.92
N ILE A 34 -12.31 -3.05 -17.65
CA ILE A 34 -12.93 -3.71 -16.49
C ILE A 34 -13.81 -2.66 -15.80
N PRO A 35 -15.10 -2.53 -16.16
CA PRO A 35 -15.91 -1.37 -15.78
C PRO A 35 -16.12 -1.26 -14.27
N SER A 36 -16.21 -2.39 -13.55
CA SER A 36 -16.40 -2.42 -12.10
C SER A 36 -15.24 -1.75 -11.35
N VAL A 37 -14.00 -1.95 -11.78
CA VAL A 37 -12.83 -1.34 -11.14
C VAL A 37 -12.72 0.14 -11.51
N ILE A 38 -12.99 0.49 -12.76
CA ILE A 38 -13.03 1.89 -13.22
C ILE A 38 -14.07 2.70 -12.42
N GLN A 39 -15.25 2.12 -12.20
CA GLN A 39 -16.29 2.71 -11.36
C GLN A 39 -15.80 2.86 -9.91
N HIS A 40 -15.20 1.82 -9.34
CA HIS A 40 -14.67 1.85 -7.98
C HIS A 40 -13.60 2.93 -7.77
N VAL A 41 -12.71 3.12 -8.75
CA VAL A 41 -11.71 4.21 -8.74
C VAL A 41 -12.38 5.58 -8.64
N ARG A 42 -13.46 5.82 -9.41
CA ARG A 42 -14.21 7.08 -9.35
C ARG A 42 -14.86 7.25 -7.98
N GLU A 43 -15.49 6.20 -7.47
CA GLU A 43 -16.14 6.21 -6.17
C GLU A 43 -15.15 6.52 -5.04
N LEU A 44 -13.97 5.88 -5.03
CA LEU A 44 -12.92 6.16 -4.05
C LEU A 44 -12.40 7.59 -4.14
N HIS A 45 -12.20 8.11 -5.35
CA HIS A 45 -11.82 9.51 -5.54
C HIS A 45 -12.87 10.46 -4.97
N THR A 46 -14.15 10.22 -5.25
CA THR A 46 -15.24 11.05 -4.68
C THR A 46 -15.36 10.95 -3.16
N GLN A 47 -14.97 9.82 -2.58
CA GLN A 47 -14.93 9.61 -1.14
C GLN A 47 -13.69 10.22 -0.46
N GLY A 48 -12.74 10.75 -1.24
CA GLY A 48 -11.55 11.46 -0.72
C GLY A 48 -10.30 10.60 -0.58
N ALA A 49 -10.25 9.42 -1.20
CA ALA A 49 -9.02 8.63 -1.30
C ALA A 49 -7.98 9.35 -2.18
N VAL A 50 -6.69 9.21 -1.84
CA VAL A 50 -5.58 9.71 -2.65
C VAL A 50 -5.08 8.58 -3.55
N LEU A 51 -5.34 8.69 -4.85
CA LEU A 51 -5.11 7.59 -5.78
C LEU A 51 -3.82 7.78 -6.59
N TYR A 52 -3.08 6.70 -6.81
CA TYR A 52 -1.95 6.64 -7.74
C TYR A 52 -2.15 5.50 -8.73
N CYS A 53 -1.90 5.75 -10.01
CA CYS A 53 -1.96 4.70 -11.03
C CYS A 53 -0.55 4.16 -11.29
N ARG A 54 -0.37 2.84 -11.33
CA ARG A 54 0.92 2.18 -11.53
C ARG A 54 0.87 1.15 -12.64
N SER A 55 1.96 1.03 -13.39
CA SER A 55 2.13 -0.07 -14.35
C SER A 55 3.58 -0.50 -14.50
N SER A 56 3.80 -1.78 -14.83
CA SER A 56 5.10 -2.28 -15.29
C SER A 56 5.52 -1.63 -16.62
N GLY A 57 4.58 -1.13 -17.42
CA GLY A 57 4.85 -0.38 -18.66
C GLY A 57 5.34 1.06 -18.43
N GLY A 58 5.46 1.49 -17.17
CA GLY A 58 5.96 2.82 -16.80
C GLY A 58 4.85 3.84 -16.52
N ALA A 59 5.25 5.01 -16.01
CA ALA A 59 4.34 6.08 -15.62
C ALA A 59 3.53 6.63 -16.81
N GLU A 60 4.15 6.76 -17.99
CA GLU A 60 3.46 7.29 -19.18
C GLU A 60 2.38 6.33 -19.69
N TYR A 61 2.65 5.02 -19.64
CA TYR A 61 1.65 4.01 -19.97
C TYR A 61 0.50 4.00 -18.95
N ALA A 62 0.81 4.20 -17.66
CA ALA A 62 -0.21 4.34 -16.63
C ALA A 62 -1.10 5.57 -16.83
N ARG A 63 -0.51 6.70 -17.22
CA ARG A 63 -1.23 7.93 -17.56
C ARG A 63 -2.15 7.75 -18.76
N SER A 64 -1.61 7.34 -19.90
CA SER A 64 -2.37 7.18 -21.13
C SER A 64 -3.52 6.17 -20.98
N SER A 65 -3.31 5.09 -20.21
CA SER A 65 -4.38 4.14 -19.89
C SER A 65 -5.50 4.75 -19.04
N ALA A 66 -5.17 5.61 -18.08
CA ALA A 66 -6.20 6.29 -17.28
C ALA A 66 -6.95 7.37 -18.08
N GLU A 67 -6.27 8.04 -19.01
CA GLU A 67 -6.87 9.02 -19.94
C GLU A 67 -7.83 8.34 -20.91
N GLU A 68 -7.47 7.16 -21.45
CA GLU A 68 -8.32 6.34 -22.33
C GLU A 68 -9.71 6.08 -21.73
N PHE A 69 -9.79 5.86 -20.41
CA PHE A 69 -11.04 5.58 -19.71
C PHE A 69 -11.62 6.80 -18.96
N GLY A 70 -11.05 7.99 -19.17
CA GLY A 70 -11.53 9.24 -18.58
C GLY A 70 -11.45 9.31 -17.06
N ILE A 71 -10.48 8.61 -16.45
CA ILE A 71 -10.24 8.58 -14.99
C ILE A 71 -8.90 9.17 -14.57
N ALA A 72 -8.13 9.75 -15.51
CA ALA A 72 -6.84 10.37 -15.21
C ALA A 72 -6.93 11.44 -14.09
N HIS A 73 -8.01 12.23 -14.09
CA HIS A 73 -8.26 13.26 -13.08
C HIS A 73 -8.53 12.70 -11.67
N CYS A 74 -8.84 11.40 -11.54
CA CYS A 74 -9.00 10.74 -10.23
C CYS A 74 -7.65 10.50 -9.54
N PHE A 75 -6.54 10.53 -10.27
CA PHE A 75 -5.22 10.18 -9.77
C PHE A 75 -4.38 11.41 -9.42
N THR A 76 -3.75 11.38 -8.25
CA THR A 76 -2.74 12.37 -7.82
C THR A 76 -1.43 12.21 -8.60
N GLY A 77 -1.11 11.00 -9.05
CA GLY A 77 0.09 10.75 -9.83
C GLY A 77 0.11 9.40 -10.55
N PHE A 78 1.05 9.30 -11.49
CA PHE A 78 1.30 8.11 -12.32
C PHE A 78 2.73 7.64 -12.11
N LEU A 79 2.92 6.36 -11.83
CA LEU A 79 4.22 5.82 -11.42
C LEU A 79 4.54 4.52 -12.18
N PRO A 80 5.83 4.21 -12.43
CA PRO A 80 6.21 2.85 -12.78
C PRO A 80 6.01 1.92 -11.58
N LYS A 81 5.79 0.62 -11.82
CA LYS A 81 6.04 -0.39 -10.79
C LYS A 81 7.56 -0.47 -10.55
N PRO A 82 8.02 -0.49 -9.29
CA PRO A 82 9.45 -0.51 -9.00
C PRO A 82 10.08 -1.83 -9.46
N ASN A 83 11.30 -1.77 -9.98
CA ASN A 83 12.12 -2.97 -10.21
C ASN A 83 12.86 -3.41 -8.94
N VAL A 84 13.16 -2.46 -8.05
CA VAL A 84 13.84 -2.69 -6.76
C VAL A 84 13.13 -1.86 -5.70
N LEU A 85 12.77 -2.49 -4.58
CA LEU A 85 12.24 -1.83 -3.39
C LEU A 85 13.28 -2.02 -2.28
N ILE A 86 13.82 -0.92 -1.75
CA ILE A 86 14.74 -0.94 -0.61
C ILE A 86 13.93 -0.54 0.62
N ASP A 87 13.65 -1.51 1.47
CA ASP A 87 12.80 -1.39 2.65
C ASP A 87 13.23 -2.46 3.66
N ASP A 88 13.17 -2.18 4.97
CA ASP A 88 13.49 -3.16 6.02
C ASP A 88 12.43 -4.25 6.15
N GLN A 89 11.25 -4.03 5.56
CA GLN A 89 10.12 -4.95 5.51
C GLN A 89 9.74 -5.26 4.07
N THR A 90 9.23 -6.47 3.84
CA THR A 90 8.55 -6.76 2.56
C THR A 90 7.21 -6.02 2.52
N ALA A 91 6.72 -5.70 1.33
CA ALA A 91 5.44 -4.98 1.18
C ALA A 91 4.23 -5.73 1.81
N ALA A 92 4.32 -7.05 1.98
CA ALA A 92 3.30 -7.87 2.63
C ALA A 92 3.32 -7.73 4.18
N GLU A 93 4.42 -7.26 4.76
CA GLU A 93 4.60 -7.07 6.21
C GLU A 93 4.23 -5.65 6.66
N TRP A 94 3.99 -4.72 5.72
CA TRP A 94 3.63 -3.34 6.04
C TRP A 94 2.33 -3.28 6.85
N PRO A 95 2.35 -2.70 8.07
CA PRO A 95 1.28 -2.85 9.07
C PRO A 95 -0.02 -2.13 8.72
N ARG A 96 -0.12 -1.40 7.61
CA ARG A 96 -1.35 -0.73 7.16
C ARG A 96 -1.53 -0.82 5.65
N CYS A 97 -1.08 -1.94 5.08
CA CYS A 97 -1.15 -2.21 3.65
C CYS A 97 -1.87 -3.53 3.43
N ILE A 98 -2.92 -3.49 2.61
CA ILE A 98 -3.63 -4.69 2.16
C ILE A 98 -3.55 -4.81 0.65
N SER A 99 -3.55 -6.04 0.15
CA SER A 99 -3.68 -6.33 -1.27
C SER A 99 -5.12 -6.70 -1.59
N VAL A 100 -5.71 -6.05 -2.59
CA VAL A 100 -7.10 -6.26 -2.99
C VAL A 100 -7.14 -6.67 -4.45
N HIS A 101 -7.64 -7.87 -4.71
CA HIS A 101 -7.80 -8.34 -6.09
C HIS A 101 -8.95 -7.58 -6.79
N PRO A 102 -8.83 -7.25 -8.09
CA PRO A 102 -9.87 -6.52 -8.84
C PRO A 102 -11.29 -7.09 -8.72
N SER A 103 -11.44 -8.42 -8.64
CA SER A 103 -12.74 -9.08 -8.47
C SER A 103 -13.39 -8.84 -7.11
N SER A 104 -12.63 -8.38 -6.12
CA SER A 104 -13.08 -8.12 -4.76
C SER A 104 -13.37 -6.63 -4.51
N CYS A 105 -13.24 -5.75 -5.52
CA CYS A 105 -13.52 -4.32 -5.37
C CYS A 105 -15.02 -4.01 -5.29
N SER A 106 -15.85 -4.77 -6.01
CA SER A 106 -17.29 -4.50 -6.11
C SER A 106 -17.95 -4.50 -4.74
N GLY A 107 -18.64 -3.39 -4.40
CA GLY A 107 -19.37 -3.24 -3.14
C GLY A 107 -18.52 -2.80 -1.95
N ARG A 108 -17.22 -2.54 -2.13
CA ARG A 108 -16.37 -1.94 -1.10
C ARG A 108 -16.42 -0.41 -1.16
N SER A 109 -16.17 0.23 -0.04
CA SER A 109 -16.11 1.68 0.15
C SER A 109 -14.76 2.10 0.72
N LEU A 110 -14.53 3.41 0.80
CA LEU A 110 -13.38 3.95 1.50
C LEU A 110 -13.39 3.59 3.00
N ASP A 111 -14.56 3.57 3.63
CA ASP A 111 -14.71 3.24 5.05
C ASP A 111 -14.34 1.77 5.34
N ASP A 112 -14.62 0.85 4.42
CA ASP A 112 -14.18 -0.55 4.52
C ASP A 112 -12.65 -0.63 4.53
N TYR A 113 -11.99 0.12 3.64
CA TYR A 113 -10.53 0.18 3.60
C TYR A 113 -9.95 0.83 4.85
N ILE A 114 -10.51 1.94 5.31
CA ILE A 114 -10.12 2.58 6.57
C ILE A 114 -10.21 1.56 7.70
N THR A 115 -11.33 0.84 7.83
CA THR A 115 -11.53 -0.16 8.88
C THR A 115 -10.44 -1.25 8.82
N GLU A 116 -10.19 -1.83 7.65
CA GLU A 116 -9.22 -2.91 7.49
C GLU A 116 -7.77 -2.47 7.75
N VAL A 117 -7.37 -1.28 7.33
CA VAL A 117 -6.00 -0.78 7.57
C VAL A 117 -5.82 -0.11 8.94
N SER A 118 -6.92 0.16 9.66
CA SER A 118 -6.91 0.65 11.05
C SER A 118 -6.75 -0.46 12.06
N CYS A 119 -7.36 -1.61 11.80
CA CYS A 119 -7.42 -2.76 12.69
C CYS A 119 -6.16 -3.62 12.55
N VAL A 120 -5.00 -3.07 12.88
CA VAL A 120 -3.78 -3.86 12.99
C VAL A 120 -3.35 -3.88 14.44
N ASP A 121 -3.72 -4.97 15.12
CA ASP A 121 -3.24 -5.30 16.44
C ASP A 121 -1.71 -5.44 16.38
N TYR A 122 -1.01 -4.47 16.98
CA TYR A 122 0.45 -4.43 17.11
C TYR A 122 1.05 -5.63 17.86
N ALA A 123 0.20 -6.54 18.38
CA ALA A 123 0.56 -7.61 19.29
C ALA A 123 1.08 -8.90 18.61
N SER A 124 0.86 -9.11 17.31
CA SER A 124 1.16 -10.40 16.67
C SER A 124 2.57 -10.49 16.03
N THR A 125 3.19 -9.37 15.66
CA THR A 125 4.43 -9.40 14.84
C THR A 125 5.74 -9.50 15.65
N ARG A 126 5.70 -9.56 17.00
CA ARG A 126 6.92 -9.68 17.84
C ARG A 126 7.24 -11.07 18.38
N HIS A 127 6.47 -12.12 18.08
CA HIS A 127 6.79 -13.47 18.56
C HIS A 127 7.80 -14.21 17.67
N ARG A 128 8.93 -13.60 17.32
CA ARG A 128 10.05 -14.37 16.76
C ARG A 128 11.46 -13.78 16.84
N ILE A 129 11.81 -12.90 17.77
CA ILE A 129 13.23 -12.69 18.13
C ILE A 129 13.35 -12.36 19.64
N ASP A 130 13.31 -13.40 20.48
CA ASP A 130 14.04 -13.50 21.75
C ASP A 130 14.57 -14.94 21.72
N ILE A 131 15.84 -15.20 21.41
CA ILE A 131 16.92 -15.35 22.39
C ILE A 131 18.25 -15.11 21.65
N LEU A 132 18.90 -13.99 21.95
CA LEU A 132 20.34 -13.93 22.12
C LEU A 132 20.61 -12.75 23.05
N PRO A 133 20.96 -13.00 24.33
CA PRO A 133 21.18 -11.91 25.26
C PRO A 133 22.42 -11.13 24.84
N LEU A 134 22.22 -9.82 24.68
CA LEU A 134 23.24 -8.79 24.80
C LEU A 134 24.19 -9.12 25.96
N LEU A 135 25.41 -9.54 25.63
CA LEU A 135 26.57 -9.38 26.50
C LEU A 135 27.42 -8.27 25.93
N TYR A 136 26.94 -7.03 26.09
CA TYR A 136 27.77 -5.84 26.12
C TYR A 136 27.95 -5.48 27.60
N GLN A 137 28.98 -6.05 28.24
CA GLN A 137 29.46 -5.57 29.53
C GLN A 137 30.65 -4.64 29.28
N ALA A 138 30.49 -3.39 29.69
CA ALA A 138 31.53 -2.38 29.68
C ALA A 138 32.46 -2.56 30.90
N GLY A 139 33.77 -2.69 30.61
CA GLY A 139 34.93 -2.30 31.44
C GLY A 139 35.30 -3.16 32.67
N PRO A 140 36.52 -3.01 33.22
CA PRO A 140 37.56 -2.02 32.92
C PRO A 140 38.89 -2.61 32.41
N ASP A 141 39.72 -1.78 31.79
CA ASP A 141 41.15 -2.05 31.54
C ASP A 141 41.88 -2.46 32.82
N PRO A 142 42.87 -3.37 32.69
CA PRO A 142 44.16 -3.06 33.27
C PRO A 142 45.30 -3.24 32.26
N ILE A 143 46.10 -2.18 32.23
CA ILE A 143 47.53 -2.13 31.88
C ILE A 143 48.23 -3.48 32.12
N LEU A 144 48.90 -4.02 31.10
CA LEU A 144 50.19 -4.69 31.29
C LEU A 144 51.06 -4.62 30.02
N ARG A 145 52.31 -4.18 30.24
CA ARG A 145 53.44 -4.23 29.32
C ARG A 145 53.96 -5.67 29.12
N ALA A 146 54.82 -5.83 28.09
CA ALA A 146 55.72 -6.94 27.75
C ALA A 146 55.06 -8.01 26.83
N CYS A 147 55.62 -8.41 25.69
CA CYS A 147 56.99 -8.31 25.13
C CYS A 147 56.97 -7.84 23.67
#